data_AF-A0AAJ6UM32-F1
#
_entry.id   AF-A0AAJ6UM32-F1
#
_cell.length_a   1.000
_cell.length_b   1.000
_cell.length_c   1.000
_cell.angle_alpha   90.00
_cell.angle_beta   90.00
_cell.angle_gamma   90.00
#
_symmetry.space_group_name_H-M   'P 1'
#
loop_
_entity.id
_entity.type
_entity.pdbx_description
1 polymer ?
#
loop_
_entity_poly.entity_id
_entity_poly.type
_entity_poly.pdbx_seq_one_letter_code
_entity_poly.pdbx_strand_id
1 'polypeptide(L)'
;MSAESASAIPRGQVDLLDFIDFSGVECLNQSTSHSLSNAIKQGYREDDGLTLESDADEQLLIHIPFNQVIKLHSIAIKGPEEDGPKTAKLFSNKEHMGFSNVNDYPPSDTVVLSPDTLKGKPVVLKYVKFQNVRSLTVFIEDNQLDSEITKVQKIALFGRTVETTDMKSLKKIEDH
;
A
#
# COMPACT_ATOMS: atom_id res chain seq x y z
N MET A 1 -24.86 -8.12 2.12
CA MET A 1 -23.97 -8.84 1.19
C MET A 1 -22.56 -8.58 1.69
N SER A 2 -21.99 -9.57 2.37
CA SER A 2 -20.71 -9.47 3.08
C SER A 2 -19.56 -9.43 2.08
N ALA A 3 -18.71 -8.40 2.16
CA ALA A 3 -17.53 -8.24 1.33
C ALA A 3 -16.45 -9.25 1.73
N GLU A 4 -16.46 -10.43 1.12
CA GLU A 4 -15.33 -11.36 1.13
C GLU A 4 -14.32 -11.01 0.03
N SER A 5 -13.66 -9.86 0.16
CA SER A 5 -12.39 -9.62 -0.55
C SER A 5 -11.24 -9.94 0.39
N ALA A 6 -11.18 -11.21 0.82
CA ALA A 6 -10.15 -11.71 1.72
C ALA A 6 -8.80 -11.81 0.99
N SER A 7 -8.12 -10.66 0.84
CA SER A 7 -6.66 -10.66 0.90
C SER A 7 -6.34 -11.29 2.26
N ALA A 8 -5.90 -12.55 2.27
CA ALA A 8 -5.70 -13.34 3.48
C ALA A 8 -4.81 -12.56 4.46
N ILE A 9 -5.43 -11.89 5.43
CA ILE A 9 -4.71 -11.05 6.39
C ILE A 9 -3.78 -12.01 7.16
N PRO A 10 -2.47 -11.76 7.20
CA PRO A 10 -1.55 -12.61 7.92
C PRO A 10 -2.01 -12.75 9.37
N ARG A 11 -1.97 -13.98 9.92
CA ARG A 11 -2.48 -14.27 11.27
C ARG A 11 -1.89 -13.30 12.31
N GLY A 12 -2.76 -12.60 13.03
CA GLY A 12 -2.39 -11.63 14.06
C GLY A 12 -2.09 -10.20 13.55
N GLN A 13 -2.29 -9.93 12.26
CA GLN A 13 -2.26 -8.59 11.70
C GLN A 13 -3.69 -8.08 11.43
N VAL A 14 -3.83 -6.77 11.34
CA VAL A 14 -5.06 -6.08 10.94
C VAL A 14 -4.80 -5.24 9.70
N ASP A 15 -5.86 -4.94 8.94
CA ASP A 15 -5.80 -3.97 7.85
C ASP A 15 -5.61 -2.56 8.45
N LEU A 16 -4.61 -1.83 7.99
CA LEU A 16 -4.26 -0.53 8.52
C LEU A 16 -5.05 0.62 7.89
N LEU A 17 -5.96 0.34 6.95
CA LEU A 17 -6.74 1.33 6.22
C LEU A 17 -7.50 2.31 7.12
N ASP A 18 -8.06 1.83 8.23
CA ASP A 18 -8.79 2.67 9.21
C ASP A 18 -7.88 3.68 9.92
N PHE A 19 -6.56 3.41 9.96
CA PHE A 19 -5.57 4.27 10.60
C PHE A 19 -4.89 5.24 9.61
N ILE A 20 -5.19 5.15 8.31
CA ILE A 20 -4.63 6.05 7.29
C ILE A 20 -5.29 7.41 7.40
N ASP A 21 -4.48 8.47 7.42
CA ASP A 21 -4.98 9.83 7.34
C ASP A 21 -5.20 10.25 5.88
N PHE A 22 -6.38 9.98 5.35
CA PHE A 22 -6.73 10.34 3.97
C PHE A 22 -6.67 11.86 3.69
N SER A 23 -6.67 12.71 4.72
CA SER A 23 -6.55 14.16 4.54
C SER A 23 -5.15 14.60 4.15
N GLY A 24 -4.12 13.86 4.59
CA GLY A 24 -2.72 14.11 4.24
C GLY A 24 -2.14 13.14 3.22
N VAL A 25 -2.94 12.22 2.67
CA VAL A 25 -2.48 11.32 1.61
C VAL A 25 -2.17 12.12 0.35
N GLU A 26 -0.97 11.93 -0.19
CA GLU A 26 -0.50 12.59 -1.40
C GLU A 26 0.00 11.54 -2.40
N CYS A 27 -0.24 11.78 -3.68
CA CYS A 27 0.29 10.95 -4.76
C CYS A 27 0.88 11.85 -5.83
N LEU A 28 2.16 11.67 -6.13
CA LEU A 28 2.83 12.31 -7.24
C LEU A 28 2.80 11.40 -8.46
N ASN A 29 2.70 12.03 -9.64
CA ASN A 29 2.59 11.38 -10.94
C ASN A 29 1.33 10.51 -11.13
N GLN A 30 0.27 10.73 -10.34
CA GLN A 30 -1.03 10.09 -10.59
C GLN A 30 -1.79 10.81 -11.72
N SER A 31 -2.55 10.03 -12.48
CA SER A 31 -3.48 10.58 -13.47
C SER A 31 -4.66 11.27 -12.79
N THR A 32 -5.11 12.38 -13.38
CA THR A 32 -6.28 13.15 -12.89
C THR A 32 -7.59 12.36 -12.95
N SER A 33 -7.69 11.38 -13.85
CA SER A 33 -8.87 10.52 -14.00
C SER A 33 -8.80 9.27 -13.11
N HIS A 34 -7.60 8.85 -12.72
CA HIS A 34 -7.33 7.62 -12.00
C HIS A 34 -6.47 7.89 -10.77
N SER A 35 -7.11 8.45 -9.73
CA SER A 35 -6.43 8.87 -8.50
C SER A 35 -6.14 7.73 -7.53
N LEU A 36 -5.17 7.92 -6.64
CA LEU A 36 -4.78 6.97 -5.60
C LEU A 36 -5.94 6.49 -4.72
N SER A 37 -6.93 7.36 -4.49
CA SER A 37 -8.16 7.03 -3.76
C SER A 37 -8.83 5.76 -4.29
N ASN A 38 -8.74 5.49 -5.60
CA ASN A 38 -9.31 4.30 -6.21
C ASN A 38 -8.61 3.02 -5.70
N ALA A 39 -7.28 3.05 -5.57
CA ALA A 39 -6.48 1.90 -5.17
C ALA A 39 -6.41 1.67 -3.66
N ILE A 40 -6.59 2.72 -2.85
CA ILE A 40 -6.41 2.64 -1.38
C ILE A 40 -7.73 2.62 -0.60
N LYS A 41 -8.79 3.28 -1.09
CA LYS A 41 -10.04 3.43 -0.34
C LYS A 41 -10.84 2.13 -0.34
N GLN A 42 -11.44 1.80 0.81
CA GLN A 42 -12.30 0.63 0.94
C GLN A 42 -13.53 0.75 0.03
N GLY A 43 -13.96 -0.35 -0.59
CA GLY A 43 -14.98 -0.37 -1.64
C GLY A 43 -14.41 -0.13 -3.04
N TYR A 44 -13.64 0.95 -3.25
CA TYR A 44 -13.04 1.26 -4.55
C TYR A 44 -11.95 0.24 -4.93
N ARG A 45 -11.10 -0.11 -3.96
CA ARG A 45 -10.02 -1.10 -4.14
C ARG A 45 -10.49 -2.53 -4.40
N GLU A 46 -11.80 -2.78 -4.32
CA GLU A 46 -12.45 -4.06 -4.62
C GLU A 46 -13.06 -4.07 -6.03
N ASP A 47 -13.16 -2.90 -6.67
CA ASP A 47 -13.64 -2.74 -8.02
C ASP A 47 -12.46 -2.81 -9.00
N ASP A 48 -12.38 -3.88 -9.78
CA ASP A 48 -11.33 -4.07 -10.79
C ASP A 48 -11.37 -3.02 -11.92
N GLY A 49 -12.44 -2.23 -12.04
CA GLY A 49 -12.55 -1.12 -12.97
C GLY A 49 -11.93 0.19 -12.45
N LEU A 50 -11.64 0.30 -11.15
CA LEU A 50 -11.08 1.49 -10.53
C LEU A 50 -9.60 1.28 -10.20
N THR A 51 -8.74 1.89 -10.99
CA THR A 51 -7.29 1.83 -10.83
C THR A 51 -6.70 3.20 -10.54
N LEU A 52 -5.54 3.20 -9.89
CA LEU A 52 -4.56 4.27 -9.94
C LEU A 52 -3.74 4.06 -11.20
N GLU A 53 -3.55 5.11 -11.99
CA GLU A 53 -2.68 5.09 -13.17
C GLU A 53 -1.67 6.24 -13.06
N SER A 54 -0.49 6.05 -13.63
CA SER A 54 0.47 7.13 -13.77
C SER A 54 0.19 8.03 -14.97
N ASP A 55 0.56 9.30 -14.87
CA ASP A 55 0.22 10.33 -15.87
C ASP A 55 1.32 10.53 -16.92
N ALA A 56 2.58 10.59 -16.49
CA ALA A 56 3.70 10.91 -17.38
C ALA A 56 4.63 9.72 -17.66
N ASP A 57 4.92 8.92 -16.63
CA ASP A 57 5.89 7.83 -16.68
C ASP A 57 5.50 6.74 -15.69
N GLU A 58 6.20 5.61 -15.70
CA GLU A 58 5.91 4.46 -14.84
C GLU A 58 6.15 4.69 -13.35
N GLN A 59 6.84 5.78 -12.97
CA GLN A 59 7.20 6.03 -11.59
C GLN A 59 6.04 6.68 -10.83
N LEU A 60 5.69 6.11 -9.69
CA LEU A 60 4.64 6.64 -8.82
C LEU A 60 5.19 6.85 -7.42
N LEU A 61 4.88 7.99 -6.81
CA LEU A 61 5.28 8.27 -5.43
C LEU A 61 4.04 8.55 -4.59
N ILE A 62 3.80 7.66 -3.65
CA ILE A 62 2.58 7.60 -2.84
C ILE A 62 2.98 7.88 -1.40
N HIS A 63 2.55 8.99 -0.83
CA HIS A 63 2.75 9.33 0.57
C HIS A 63 1.48 9.06 1.37
N ILE A 64 1.60 8.18 2.36
CA ILE A 64 0.49 7.71 3.20
C ILE A 64 0.82 8.04 4.66
N PRO A 65 0.31 9.16 5.20
CA PRO A 65 0.36 9.41 6.64
C PRO A 65 -0.64 8.54 7.39
N PHE A 66 -0.33 8.25 8.65
CA PHE A 66 -1.21 7.54 9.58
C PHE A 66 -1.59 8.45 10.75
N ASN A 67 -2.83 8.30 11.21
CA ASN A 67 -3.35 9.01 12.39
C ASN A 67 -2.65 8.63 13.69
N GLN A 68 -2.01 7.47 13.73
CA GLN A 68 -1.27 6.98 14.87
C GLN A 68 -0.07 6.15 14.45
N VAL A 69 0.84 5.88 15.39
CA VAL A 69 2.00 5.05 15.13
C VAL A 69 1.57 3.59 14.93
N ILE A 70 1.95 3.03 13.79
CA ILE A 70 1.70 1.62 13.46
C ILE A 70 3.01 0.84 13.31
N LYS A 71 2.89 -0.49 13.37
CA LYS A 71 3.93 -1.46 13.03
C LYS A 71 3.53 -2.15 11.75
N LEU A 72 4.20 -1.87 10.65
CA LEU A 72 3.90 -2.47 9.36
C LEU A 72 4.57 -3.85 9.27
N HIS A 73 3.80 -4.88 8.97
CA HIS A 73 4.30 -6.25 8.84
C HIS A 73 4.35 -6.69 7.38
N SER A 74 3.29 -6.38 6.63
CA SER A 74 3.15 -6.81 5.25
C SER A 74 2.42 -5.78 4.40
N ILE A 75 2.69 -5.81 3.10
CA ILE A 75 1.99 -5.00 2.10
C ILE A 75 1.47 -5.93 1.00
N ALA A 76 0.24 -5.71 0.56
CA ALA A 76 -0.31 -6.37 -0.62
C ALA A 76 -0.60 -5.30 -1.67
N ILE A 77 -0.06 -5.50 -2.87
CA ILE A 77 -0.29 -4.65 -4.02
C ILE A 77 -0.91 -5.52 -5.09
N LYS A 78 -2.04 -5.08 -5.67
CA LYS A 78 -2.68 -5.71 -6.80
C LYS A 78 -2.57 -4.80 -8.02
N GLY A 79 -2.27 -5.36 -9.17
CA GLY A 79 -2.22 -4.66 -10.45
C GLY A 79 -2.41 -5.63 -11.62
N PRO A 80 -2.61 -5.12 -12.83
CA PRO A 80 -2.63 -5.95 -14.04
C PRO A 80 -1.25 -6.58 -14.29
N GLU A 81 -1.20 -7.76 -14.91
CA GLU A 81 0.06 -8.48 -15.14
C GLU A 81 1.03 -7.75 -16.08
N GLU A 82 0.51 -6.86 -16.94
CA GLU A 82 1.28 -6.11 -17.92
C GLU A 82 1.77 -4.77 -17.34
N ASP A 83 0.86 -3.89 -16.94
CA ASP A 83 1.18 -2.54 -16.45
C ASP A 83 1.34 -2.45 -14.92
N GLY A 84 1.33 -3.58 -14.22
CA GLY A 84 1.40 -3.58 -12.76
C GLY A 84 2.79 -3.22 -12.22
N PRO A 85 2.89 -2.69 -11.00
CA PRO A 85 4.18 -2.36 -10.40
C PRO A 85 5.03 -3.62 -10.20
N LYS A 86 6.35 -3.49 -10.37
CA LYS A 86 7.33 -4.57 -10.18
C LYS A 86 8.25 -4.28 -9.02
N THR A 87 8.86 -3.11 -8.96
CA THR A 87 9.69 -2.72 -7.81
C THR A 87 9.05 -1.58 -7.04
N ALA A 88 8.72 -1.85 -5.78
CA ALA A 88 8.18 -0.86 -4.84
C ALA A 88 9.16 -0.66 -3.68
N LYS A 89 9.76 0.53 -3.59
CA LYS A 89 10.63 0.98 -2.51
C LYS A 89 9.78 1.65 -1.43
N LEU A 90 9.99 1.25 -0.17
CA LEU A 90 9.23 1.73 0.97
C LEU A 90 10.11 2.57 1.88
N PHE A 91 9.59 3.73 2.29
CA PHE A 91 10.26 4.64 3.19
C PHE A 91 9.34 4.98 4.37
N SER A 92 9.75 4.61 5.58
CA SER A 92 9.00 4.95 6.79
C SER A 92 9.48 6.27 7.40
N ASN A 93 8.54 7.08 7.90
CA ASN A 93 8.79 8.36 8.60
C ASN A 93 9.58 9.36 7.78
N LYS A 94 9.27 9.45 6.48
CA LYS A 94 9.92 10.36 5.55
C LYS A 94 8.85 11.22 4.91
N GLU A 95 8.76 12.46 5.36
CA GLU A 95 7.85 13.46 4.81
C GLU A 95 8.52 14.16 3.63
N HIS A 96 7.73 14.67 2.69
CA HIS A 96 8.19 15.46 1.54
C HIS A 96 9.25 14.75 0.66
N MET A 97 9.10 13.43 0.46
CA MET A 97 9.85 12.73 -0.59
C MET A 97 9.33 13.10 -1.97
N GLY A 98 10.25 13.33 -2.89
CA GLY A 98 9.98 13.56 -4.30
C GLY A 98 10.95 12.78 -5.17
N PHE A 99 10.64 12.67 -6.46
CA PHE A 99 11.47 11.93 -7.42
C PHE A 99 12.95 12.37 -7.43
N SER A 100 13.22 13.64 -7.13
CA SER A 100 14.59 14.17 -7.08
C SER A 100 15.41 13.71 -5.87
N ASN A 101 14.78 13.34 -4.76
CA ASN A 101 15.48 12.98 -3.51
C ASN A 101 15.25 11.53 -3.08
N VAL A 102 14.25 10.83 -3.64
CA VAL A 102 13.90 9.45 -3.28
C VAL A 102 15.05 8.47 -3.51
N ASN A 103 15.91 8.77 -4.49
CA ASN A 103 17.09 7.97 -4.83
C ASN A 103 18.32 8.28 -3.95
N ASP A 104 18.36 9.44 -3.29
CA ASP A 104 19.44 9.80 -2.36
C ASP A 104 19.31 9.08 -1.00
N TYR A 105 18.09 8.72 -0.62
CA TYR A 105 17.84 8.03 0.65
C TYR A 105 17.76 6.52 0.47
N PRO A 106 18.36 5.72 1.36
CA PRO A 106 18.19 4.28 1.32
C PRO A 106 16.74 3.93 1.70
N PRO A 107 16.06 3.07 0.92
CA PRO A 107 14.74 2.59 1.28
C PRO A 107 14.78 1.77 2.57
N SER A 108 13.73 1.89 3.37
CA SER A 108 13.55 1.08 4.57
C SER A 108 13.40 -0.39 4.21
N ASP A 109 12.70 -0.65 3.11
CA ASP A 109 12.64 -1.96 2.48
C ASP A 109 12.29 -1.84 0.99
N THR A 110 12.61 -2.87 0.21
CA THR A 110 12.31 -2.92 -1.22
C THR A 110 11.53 -4.19 -1.49
N VAL A 111 10.36 -4.03 -2.08
CA VAL A 111 9.45 -5.12 -2.42
C VAL A 111 9.52 -5.34 -3.92
N VAL A 112 9.90 -6.55 -4.31
CA VAL A 112 9.81 -6.99 -5.70
C VAL A 112 8.53 -7.80 -5.84
N LEU A 113 7.58 -7.25 -6.59
CA LEU A 113 6.29 -7.86 -6.90
C LEU A 113 6.49 -8.83 -8.06
N SER A 114 6.27 -10.11 -7.79
CA SER A 114 6.16 -11.15 -8.82
C SER A 114 4.70 -11.26 -9.30
N PRO A 115 4.44 -11.94 -10.43
CA PRO A 115 3.07 -12.14 -10.94
C PRO A 115 2.11 -12.74 -9.91
N ASP A 116 2.58 -13.65 -9.05
CA ASP A 116 1.81 -14.20 -7.92
C ASP A 116 1.45 -13.15 -6.87
N THR A 117 2.35 -12.21 -6.62
CA THR A 117 2.18 -11.16 -5.62
C THR A 117 1.27 -10.05 -6.11
N LEU A 118 1.37 -9.74 -7.40
CA LEU A 118 0.55 -8.78 -8.12
C LEU A 118 -0.94 -9.14 -8.13
N LYS A 119 -1.29 -10.38 -7.76
CA LYS A 119 -2.67 -10.82 -7.51
C LYS A 119 -3.22 -10.37 -6.14
N GLY A 120 -2.50 -9.49 -5.43
CA GLY A 120 -2.88 -9.00 -4.10
C GLY A 120 -2.44 -9.91 -2.96
N LYS A 121 -1.36 -10.69 -3.16
CA LYS A 121 -0.77 -11.53 -2.10
C LYS A 121 0.05 -10.64 -1.16
N PRO A 122 -0.08 -10.80 0.18
CA PRO A 122 0.71 -10.02 1.13
C PRO A 122 2.19 -10.42 1.08
N VAL A 123 3.06 -9.44 0.85
CA VAL A 123 4.52 -9.57 0.98
C VAL A 123 4.93 -9.18 2.40
N VAL A 124 5.69 -10.06 3.05
CA VAL A 124 6.27 -9.77 4.36
C VAL A 124 7.43 -8.81 4.20
N LEU A 125 7.33 -7.68 4.90
CA LEU A 125 8.37 -6.65 4.93
C LEU A 125 9.37 -6.93 6.04
N LYS A 126 10.48 -6.19 6.03
CA LYS A 126 11.42 -6.15 7.16
C LYS A 126 10.81 -5.45 8.37
N TYR A 127 9.94 -6.18 9.08
CA TYR A 127 9.20 -5.72 10.27
C TYR A 127 10.10 -4.94 11.25
N VAL A 128 11.35 -5.36 11.46
CA VAL A 128 12.33 -4.66 12.32
C VAL A 128 12.57 -3.18 11.97
N LYS A 129 12.42 -2.79 10.70
CA LYS A 129 12.53 -1.40 10.23
C LYS A 129 11.23 -0.62 10.41
N PHE A 130 10.10 -1.32 10.44
CA PHE A 130 8.76 -0.74 10.53
C PHE A 130 8.11 -0.95 11.91
N GLN A 131 8.86 -0.76 13.00
CA GLN A 131 8.31 -0.82 14.36
C GLN A 131 7.55 0.43 14.81
N ASN A 132 7.81 1.57 14.17
CA ASN A 132 7.26 2.86 14.56
C ASN A 132 7.08 3.69 13.28
N VAL A 133 5.96 3.48 12.60
CA VAL A 133 5.66 4.15 11.32
C VAL A 133 4.52 5.14 11.56
N ARG A 134 4.79 6.42 11.31
CA ARG A 134 3.82 7.52 11.30
C ARG A 134 3.40 7.92 9.90
N SER A 135 4.32 7.80 8.96
CA SER A 135 4.06 7.97 7.53
C SER A 135 4.82 6.91 6.74
N LEU A 136 4.23 6.47 5.64
CA LEU A 136 4.82 5.54 4.70
C LEU A 136 4.81 6.15 3.31
N THR A 137 5.98 6.29 2.72
CA THR A 137 6.11 6.61 1.30
C THR A 137 6.37 5.34 0.53
N VAL A 138 5.55 5.06 -0.48
CA VAL A 138 5.71 3.97 -1.43
C VAL A 138 6.15 4.60 -2.75
N PHE A 139 7.36 4.29 -3.18
CA PHE A 139 7.89 4.70 -4.47
C PHE A 139 7.92 3.48 -5.40
N ILE A 140 7.16 3.53 -6.46
CA ILE A 140 7.20 2.55 -7.53
C ILE A 140 8.23 3.04 -8.54
N GLU A 141 9.26 2.23 -8.77
CA GLU A 141 10.37 2.56 -9.67
C GLU A 141 10.14 2.03 -11.09
N ASP A 142 9.56 0.84 -11.20
CA ASP A 142 9.35 0.12 -12.46
C ASP A 142 8.10 -0.77 -12.39
N ASN A 143 7.59 -1.12 -13.57
CA ASN A 143 6.47 -2.04 -13.75
C ASN A 143 6.91 -3.40 -14.35
N GLN A 144 5.97 -4.32 -14.56
CA GLN A 144 6.28 -5.70 -14.96
C GLN A 144 6.91 -5.79 -16.36
N LEU A 145 6.35 -5.08 -17.33
CA LEU A 145 6.71 -5.17 -18.76
C LEU A 145 7.43 -3.93 -19.33
N ASP A 146 7.95 -3.04 -18.47
CA ASP A 146 8.57 -1.78 -18.89
C ASP A 146 7.57 -0.91 -19.70
N SER A 147 6.30 -0.95 -19.30
CA SER A 147 5.22 -0.13 -19.86
C SER A 147 5.47 1.35 -19.60
N GLU A 148 4.95 2.23 -20.45
CA GLU A 148 5.07 3.68 -20.25
C GLU A 148 4.28 4.18 -19.03
N ILE A 149 3.26 3.43 -18.61
CA ILE A 149 2.41 3.75 -17.46
C ILE A 149 2.33 2.59 -16.49
N THR A 150 2.18 2.91 -15.20
CA THR A 150 1.96 1.93 -14.14
C THR A 150 0.52 2.00 -13.66
N LYS A 151 -0.13 0.85 -13.57
CA LYS A 151 -1.50 0.70 -13.05
C LYS A 151 -1.50 -0.08 -11.74
N VAL A 152 -2.17 0.47 -10.73
CA VAL A 152 -2.35 -0.17 -9.43
C VAL A 152 -3.84 -0.28 -9.13
N GLN A 153 -4.32 -1.50 -8.95
CA GLN A 153 -5.73 -1.77 -8.63
C GLN A 153 -6.00 -1.69 -7.13
N LYS A 154 -5.10 -2.21 -6.31
CA LYS A 154 -5.30 -2.27 -4.85
C LYS A 154 -3.99 -2.12 -4.11
N ILE A 155 -4.01 -1.31 -3.06
CA ILE A 155 -2.93 -1.23 -2.07
C ILE A 155 -3.55 -1.53 -0.71
N ALA A 156 -3.03 -2.56 -0.05
CA ALA A 156 -3.43 -2.93 1.30
C ALA A 156 -2.20 -3.05 2.20
N LEU A 157 -2.29 -2.45 3.38
CA LEU A 157 -1.22 -2.42 4.36
C LEU A 157 -1.67 -3.23 5.57
N PHE A 158 -0.87 -4.22 5.96
CA PHE A 158 -1.18 -5.10 7.07
C PHE A 158 -0.16 -4.93 8.19
N GLY A 159 -0.65 -4.76 9.40
CA GLY A 159 0.19 -4.51 10.54
C GLY A 159 -0.57 -4.51 11.85
N ARG A 160 0.00 -3.86 12.84
CA ARG A 160 -0.62 -3.64 14.16
C ARG A 160 -0.33 -2.26 14.67
N THR A 161 -1.17 -1.70 15.52
CA THR A 161 -0.91 -0.41 16.14
C THR A 161 0.13 -0.54 17.26
N VAL A 162 0.92 0.51 17.50
CA VAL A 162 1.84 0.59 18.66
C VAL A 162 1.02 1.05 19.86
N GLU A 163 0.34 0.11 20.52
CA GLU A 163 -0.29 0.27 21.84
C GLU A 163 -1.11 1.56 22.07
N THR A 164 -2.39 1.47 21.74
CA THR A 164 -3.44 1.95 22.62
C THR A 164 -4.44 0.82 22.83
N THR A 165 -4.81 0.58 24.09
CA THR A 165 -5.81 -0.39 24.52
C THR A 165 -7.13 -0.18 23.80
N ASP A 166 -7.37 -0.82 22.64
CA ASP A 166 -8.68 -0.76 21.97
C ASP A 166 -9.33 -2.15 21.85
N MET A 167 -10.20 -2.41 22.81
CA MET A 167 -11.02 -3.62 22.99
C MET A 167 -12.18 -3.70 21.97
N LYS A 168 -11.95 -3.42 20.68
CA LYS A 168 -13.04 -3.39 19.68
C LYS A 168 -12.94 -4.35 18.49
N SER A 169 -11.84 -5.09 18.36
CA SER A 169 -11.60 -5.94 17.17
C SER A 169 -11.46 -7.42 17.49
N LEU A 170 -12.18 -7.92 18.50
CA LEU A 170 -12.54 -9.34 18.63
C LEU A 170 -14.01 -9.52 18.20
N LYS A 171 -14.36 -9.13 16.97
CA LYS A 171 -15.64 -9.53 16.41
C LYS A 171 -15.55 -11.00 16.00
N LYS A 172 -16.04 -11.85 16.90
CA LYS A 172 -16.71 -13.13 16.65
C LYS A 172 -16.05 -14.04 15.61
N ILE A 173 -15.17 -14.89 16.10
CA ILE A 173 -15.16 -16.30 15.69
C ILE A 173 -16.55 -16.85 16.06
N GLU A 174 -17.49 -16.83 15.11
CA GLU A 174 -18.73 -17.62 15.19
C GLU A 174 -18.36 -19.06 14.81
N ASP A 175 -18.15 -19.88 15.84
CA ASP A 175 -18.24 -21.34 15.77
C ASP A 175 -19.64 -21.70 16.25
N HIS A 176 -20.53 -22.10 15.32
CA HIS A 176 -21.63 -23.02 15.59
C HIS A 176 -22.27 -23.57 14.32
#